data_AF-A0A2X5NVR5-F1
#
_entry.id   AF-A0A2X5NVR5-F1
#
_cell.length_a   1.000
_cell.length_b   1.000
_cell.length_c   1.000
_cell.angle_alpha   90.00
_cell.angle_beta   90.00
_cell.angle_gamma   90.00
#
_symmetry.space_group_name_H-M   'P 1'
#
loop_
_entity.id
_entity.type
_entity.pdbx_description
1 polymer ?
#
loop_
_entity_poly.entity_id
_entity_poly.type
_entity_poly.pdbx_seq_one_letter_code
_entity_poly.pdbx_strand_id
1 'polypeptide(L)'
;MLEMVFAKADLWLAEYYDQRLVDPSLWGLGEQLRAQLADDIKTVLAISNDAHLMADQPWIAESIALRNVYTDPLNVLQAELLSRSRACEAAGEVTAPEVEQALMVTIAGIAAGMRNTG
;
A
#
# COMPACT_ATOMS: atom_id res chain seq x y z
N MET A 1 -3.12 -0.63 18.66
CA MET A 1 -3.06 0.37 17.57
C MET A 1 -2.17 -0.10 16.43
N LEU A 2 -0.94 -0.55 16.69
CA LEU A 2 -0.02 -1.07 15.65
C LEU A 2 -0.62 -2.23 14.84
N GLU A 3 -1.28 -3.19 15.50
CA GLU A 3 -1.89 -4.33 14.78
C GLU A 3 -2.89 -3.91 13.69
N MET A 4 -3.66 -2.85 13.93
CA MET A 4 -4.64 -2.33 12.98
C MET A 4 -3.98 -1.66 11.77
N VAL A 5 -2.81 -1.03 11.96
CA VAL A 5 -2.02 -0.47 10.86
C VAL A 5 -1.38 -1.61 10.06
N PHE A 6 -0.79 -2.59 10.74
CA PHE A 6 -0.18 -3.76 10.10
C PHE A 6 -1.20 -4.60 9.32
N ALA A 7 -2.43 -4.74 9.82
CA ALA A 7 -3.51 -5.44 9.11
C ALA A 7 -3.93 -4.76 7.80
N LYS A 8 -3.59 -3.49 7.62
CA LYS A 8 -3.87 -2.72 6.40
C LYS A 8 -2.65 -2.62 5.47
N ALA A 9 -1.46 -2.92 5.98
CA ALA A 9 -0.23 -2.86 5.19
C ALA A 9 -0.14 -4.09 4.28
N ASP A 10 0.34 -3.87 3.06
CA ASP A 10 0.54 -4.94 2.07
C ASP A 10 1.96 -4.87 1.51
N LEU A 11 2.77 -5.89 1.85
CA LEU A 11 4.17 -5.98 1.43
C LEU A 11 4.31 -6.20 -0.08
N TRP A 12 3.36 -6.92 -0.69
CA TRP A 12 3.39 -7.21 -2.12
C TRP A 12 3.06 -5.95 -2.93
N LEU A 13 2.05 -5.18 -2.52
CA LEU A 13 1.76 -3.88 -3.14
C LEU A 13 2.92 -2.90 -2.95
N ALA A 14 3.53 -2.86 -1.77
CA ALA A 14 4.70 -2.01 -1.54
C ALA A 14 5.86 -2.38 -2.47
N GLU A 15 6.13 -3.67 -2.66
CA GLU A 15 7.13 -4.16 -3.64
C GLU A 15 6.74 -3.80 -5.08
N TYR A 16 5.46 -3.95 -5.44
CA TYR A 16 4.97 -3.61 -6.77
C TYR A 16 5.21 -2.13 -7.11
N TYR A 17 5.04 -1.22 -6.14
CA TYR A 17 5.35 0.20 -6.34
C TYR A 17 6.85 0.42 -6.56
N ASP A 18 7.73 -0.27 -5.83
CA ASP A 18 9.17 -0.19 -6.08
C ASP A 18 9.52 -0.62 -7.51
N GLN A 19 9.01 -1.78 -7.92
CA GLN A 19 9.27 -2.35 -9.26
C GLN A 19 8.78 -1.43 -10.39
N ARG A 20 7.70 -0.67 -10.15
CA ARG A 20 7.11 0.21 -11.17
C ARG A 20 7.67 1.63 -11.18
N LEU A 21 8.11 2.15 -10.03
CA LEU A 21 8.33 3.59 -9.85
C LEU A 21 9.72 3.96 -9.33
N VAL A 22 10.49 3.01 -8.82
CA VAL A 22 11.74 3.25 -8.12
C VAL A 22 12.91 2.72 -8.95
N ASP A 23 14.00 3.49 -9.00
CA ASP A 23 15.24 3.07 -9.63
C ASP A 23 15.77 1.76 -9.00
N PRO A 24 16.18 0.77 -9.79
CA PRO A 24 16.68 -0.50 -9.27
C PRO A 24 17.83 -0.39 -8.26
N SER A 25 18.64 0.68 -8.32
CA SER A 25 19.71 0.92 -7.35
C SER A 25 19.20 1.16 -5.92
N LEU A 26 17.93 1.53 -5.75
CA LEU A 26 17.30 1.79 -4.46
C LEU A 26 16.47 0.60 -3.93
N TRP A 27 16.29 -0.47 -4.72
CA TRP A 27 15.45 -1.61 -4.31
C TRP A 27 15.94 -2.29 -3.03
N GLY A 28 17.25 -2.32 -2.79
CA GLY A 28 17.82 -2.85 -1.55
C GLY A 28 17.30 -2.14 -0.28
N LEU A 29 16.96 -0.85 -0.36
CA LEU A 29 16.33 -0.14 0.76
C LEU A 29 14.88 -0.56 0.96
N GLY A 30 14.12 -0.70 -0.14
CA GLY A 30 12.72 -1.14 -0.08
C GLY A 30 12.58 -2.55 0.49
N GLU A 31 13.47 -3.47 0.10
CA GLU A 31 13.55 -4.82 0.67
C GLU A 31 13.83 -4.80 2.18
N GLN A 32 14.78 -3.97 2.63
CA GLN A 32 15.09 -3.82 4.05
C GLN A 32 13.89 -3.32 4.86
N LEU A 33 13.18 -2.31 4.36
CA LEU A 33 11.99 -1.76 5.02
C LEU A 33 10.85 -2.78 5.11
N ARG A 34 10.61 -3.55 4.04
CA ARG A 34 9.62 -4.63 4.04
C ARG A 34 9.99 -5.78 4.99
N ALA A 35 11.27 -6.16 5.04
CA ALA A 35 11.76 -7.16 5.97
C ALA A 35 11.56 -6.70 7.43
N GLN A 36 11.88 -5.44 7.73
CA GLN A 36 11.66 -4.87 9.07
C GLN A 36 10.17 -4.93 9.46
N LEU A 37 9.26 -4.54 8.57
CA LEU A 37 7.82 -4.63 8.84
C LEU A 37 7.36 -6.08 9.11
N ALA A 38 7.88 -7.04 8.35
CA ALA A 38 7.57 -8.46 8.59
C ALA A 38 8.06 -8.96 9.96
N ASP A 39 9.23 -8.50 10.41
CA ASP A 39 9.78 -8.85 11.73
C ASP A 39 9.07 -8.12 12.88
N ASP A 40 8.62 -6.89 12.67
CA ASP A 40 7.81 -6.14 13.63
C ASP A 40 6.45 -6.82 13.85
N ILE A 41 5.81 -7.31 12.79
CA ILE A 41 4.56 -8.09 12.89
C ILE A 41 4.77 -9.33 13.77
N LYS A 42 5.83 -10.11 13.53
CA LYS A 42 6.15 -11.29 14.35
C LYS A 42 6.37 -10.92 15.81
N THR A 43 7.08 -9.82 16.06
CA THR A 43 7.36 -9.34 17.41
C THR A 43 6.09 -8.95 18.14
N VAL A 44 5.18 -8.22 17.48
CA VAL A 44 3.89 -7.84 18.07
C VAL A 44 3.04 -9.06 18.39
N LEU A 45 2.90 -10.01 17.47
CA LEU A 45 2.14 -11.25 17.68
C LEU A 45 2.72 -12.11 18.82
N ALA A 46 4.04 -12.17 18.94
CA ALA A 46 4.70 -12.89 20.03
C ALA A 46 4.43 -12.23 21.40
N ILE A 47 4.35 -10.89 21.45
CA ILE A 47 4.04 -10.15 22.67
C ILE A 47 2.56 -10.29 23.05
N SER A 48 1.65 -10.23 22.07
CA SER A 48 0.20 -10.40 22.31
C SER A 48 -0.20 -11.86 22.55
N ASN A 49 0.67 -12.81 22.21
CA ASN A 49 0.40 -14.26 22.26
C ASN A 49 -0.78 -14.67 21.35
N ASP A 50 -0.90 -13.97 20.21
CA ASP A 50 -1.93 -14.20 19.20
C ASP A 50 -1.35 -14.85 17.94
N ALA A 51 -2.16 -15.66 17.26
CA ALA A 51 -1.75 -16.35 16.03
C ALA A 51 -1.87 -15.45 14.77
N HIS A 52 -2.69 -14.40 14.83
CA HIS A 52 -2.90 -13.46 13.74
C HIS A 52 -3.25 -12.08 14.27
N LEU A 53 -3.04 -11.05 13.45
CA LEU A 53 -3.34 -9.67 13.80
C LEU A 53 -4.84 -9.50 14.10
N MET A 54 -5.17 -8.61 15.05
CA MET A 54 -6.54 -8.22 15.39
C MET A 54 -7.42 -9.42 15.86
N ALA A 55 -6.82 -10.41 16.52
CA ALA A 55 -7.52 -11.62 16.97
C ALA A 55 -8.64 -11.33 17.99
N ASP A 56 -8.47 -10.29 18.79
CA ASP A 56 -9.46 -9.78 19.74
C ASP A 56 -10.64 -9.04 19.09
N GLN A 57 -10.51 -8.66 17.81
CA GLN A 57 -11.43 -7.79 17.09
C GLN A 57 -11.83 -8.38 15.71
N PRO A 58 -12.46 -9.57 15.68
CA PRO A 58 -12.71 -10.32 14.45
C PRO A 58 -13.55 -9.56 13.41
N TRP A 59 -14.56 -8.80 13.87
CA TRP A 59 -15.38 -7.97 12.98
C TRP A 59 -14.58 -6.86 12.28
N ILE A 60 -13.62 -6.26 13.00
CA ILE A 60 -12.77 -5.22 12.42
C ILE A 60 -11.78 -5.85 11.45
N ALA A 61 -11.21 -7.01 11.78
CA ALA A 61 -10.33 -7.77 10.91
C ALA A 61 -11.03 -8.14 9.58
N GLU A 62 -12.23 -8.70 9.64
CA GLU A 62 -13.04 -9.04 8.46
C GLU A 62 -13.37 -7.79 7.63
N SER A 63 -13.74 -6.70 8.30
CA SER A 63 -14.03 -5.43 7.63
C SER A 63 -12.81 -4.83 6.93
N ILE A 64 -11.61 -4.98 7.50
CA ILE A 64 -10.34 -4.58 6.85
C ILE A 64 -10.07 -5.49 5.65
N ALA A 65 -10.13 -6.82 5.83
CA ALA A 65 -9.86 -7.79 4.77
C ALA A 65 -10.75 -7.55 3.55
N LEU A 66 -12.06 -7.31 3.76
CA LEU A 66 -12.98 -6.98 2.68
C LEU A 66 -12.58 -5.70 1.94
N ARG A 67 -12.19 -4.64 2.66
CA ARG A 67 -11.77 -3.38 2.03
C ARG A 67 -10.46 -3.52 1.26
N ASN A 68 -9.50 -4.31 1.75
CA ASN A 68 -8.24 -4.54 1.07
C ASN A 68 -8.49 -5.11 -0.34
N VAL A 69 -9.36 -6.13 -0.47
CA VAL A 69 -9.72 -6.72 -1.78
C VAL A 69 -10.22 -5.68 -2.80
N TYR A 70 -11.01 -4.69 -2.37
CA TYR A 70 -11.49 -3.63 -3.27
C TYR A 70 -10.48 -2.49 -3.48
N THR A 71 -9.50 -2.35 -2.60
CA THR A 71 -8.48 -1.30 -2.66
C THR A 71 -7.27 -1.72 -3.49
N ASP A 72 -6.97 -3.02 -3.55
CA ASP A 72 -5.89 -3.61 -4.36
C ASP A 72 -5.90 -3.18 -5.83
N PRO A 73 -7.01 -3.31 -6.59
CA PRO A 73 -7.02 -2.89 -7.99
C PRO A 73 -6.76 -1.38 -8.15
N LEU A 74 -7.16 -0.56 -7.18
CA LEU A 74 -6.88 0.88 -7.21
C LEU A 74 -5.39 1.16 -7.01
N ASN A 75 -4.70 0.43 -6.13
CA ASN A 75 -3.26 0.55 -5.96
C ASN A 75 -2.50 0.12 -7.22
N VAL A 76 -2.87 -1.01 -7.81
CA VAL A 76 -2.24 -1.50 -9.05
C VAL A 76 -2.41 -0.48 -10.19
N LEU A 77 -3.61 0.07 -10.34
CA LEU A 77 -3.89 1.13 -11.33
C LEU A 77 -3.14 2.42 -11.01
N GLN A 78 -3.08 2.82 -9.74
CA GLN A 78 -2.38 4.04 -9.33
C GLN A 78 -0.89 3.99 -9.67
N ALA A 79 -0.22 2.85 -9.47
CA ALA A 79 1.19 2.73 -9.84
C ALA A 79 1.43 2.95 -11.34
N GLU A 80 0.54 2.44 -12.21
CA GLU A 80 0.58 2.69 -13.65
C GLU A 80 0.35 4.18 -13.98
N LEU A 81 -0.65 4.81 -13.35
CA LEU A 81 -0.97 6.23 -13.56
C LEU A 81 0.19 7.13 -13.13
N LEU A 82 0.82 6.83 -11.99
CA LEU A 82 2.02 7.52 -11.52
C LEU A 82 3.19 7.35 -12.49
N SER A 83 3.40 6.13 -13.00
CA SER A 83 4.45 5.84 -13.97
C SER A 83 4.28 6.68 -15.24
N ARG A 84 3.06 6.79 -15.77
CA ARG A 84 2.75 7.63 -16.94
C ARG A 84 2.94 9.12 -16.67
N SER A 85 2.37 9.61 -15.56
CA SER A 85 2.47 11.02 -15.20
C SER A 85 3.93 11.47 -15.03
N ARG A 86 4.76 10.67 -14.35
CA ARG A 86 6.19 10.95 -14.18
C ARG A 86 6.98 10.84 -15.48
N ALA A 87 6.61 9.94 -16.38
CA ALA A 87 7.25 9.82 -17.69
C ALA A 87 6.99 11.06 -18.56
N CYS A 88 5.75 11.58 -18.57
CA CYS A 88 5.44 12.83 -19.25
C CYS A 88 6.23 14.00 -18.65
N GLU A 89 6.27 14.12 -17.32
CA GLU A 89 7.05 15.16 -16.62
C GLU A 89 8.54 15.10 -16.99
N ALA A 90 9.14 13.90 -17.00
CA ALA A 90 10.54 13.71 -17.37
C ALA A 90 10.83 14.05 -18.85
N ALA A 91 9.85 13.87 -19.74
CA ALA A 91 9.94 14.26 -21.15
C ALA A 91 9.64 15.76 -21.39
N GLY A 92 9.23 16.51 -20.36
CA GLY A 92 8.77 17.90 -20.51
C GLY A 92 7.41 18.02 -21.21
N GLU A 93 6.63 16.94 -21.21
CA GLU A 93 5.29 16.87 -21.80
C GLU A 93 4.21 17.16 -20.75
N VAL A 94 3.06 17.67 -21.21
CA VAL A 94 1.90 17.87 -20.34
C VAL A 94 1.20 16.52 -20.13
N THR A 95 0.99 16.14 -18.88
CA THR A 95 0.22 14.93 -18.56
C THR A 95 -1.21 15.08 -19.07
N ALA A 96 -1.74 14.04 -19.71
CA ALA A 96 -3.12 14.05 -20.19
C ALA A 96 -4.12 14.25 -19.03
N PRO A 97 -5.13 15.15 -19.14
CA PRO A 97 -6.09 15.42 -18.07
C PRO A 97 -6.80 14.16 -17.54
N GLU A 98 -7.02 13.16 -18.39
CA GLU A 98 -7.63 11.88 -18.02
C GLU A 98 -6.75 11.08 -17.07
N VAL A 99 -5.41 11.14 -17.22
CA VAL A 99 -4.46 10.48 -16.32
C VAL A 99 -4.46 11.15 -14.95
N GLU A 100 -4.48 12.49 -14.91
CA GLU A 100 -4.58 13.24 -13.65
C GLU A 100 -5.90 12.98 -12.93
N GLN A 101 -7.02 12.98 -13.66
CA GLN A 101 -8.33 12.68 -13.08
C GLN A 101 -8.40 11.24 -12.56
N ALA A 102 -7.92 10.27 -13.33
CA ALA A 102 -7.86 8.88 -12.88
C ALA A 102 -6.97 8.73 -11.64
N LEU A 103 -5.85 9.45 -11.57
CA LEU A 103 -4.95 9.44 -10.41
C LEU A 103 -5.64 10.03 -9.17
N MET A 104 -6.39 11.12 -9.32
CA MET A 104 -7.20 11.66 -8.22
C MET A 104 -8.27 10.66 -7.73
N VAL A 105 -8.89 9.91 -8.65
CA VAL A 105 -9.88 8.89 -8.30
C VAL A 105 -9.23 7.75 -7.51
N THR A 106 -8.05 7.27 -7.91
CA THR A 106 -7.35 6.22 -7.14
C THR A 106 -6.92 6.72 -5.77
N ILE A 107 -6.40 7.95 -5.66
CA ILE A 107 -6.02 8.58 -4.38
C ILE A 107 -7.23 8.63 -3.43
N ALA A 108 -8.36 9.16 -3.91
CA ALA A 108 -9.57 9.28 -3.10
C ALA A 108 -10.15 7.91 -2.72
N GLY A 109 -10.14 6.95 -3.66
CA GLY A 109 -10.65 5.60 -3.43
C GLY A 109 -9.81 4.80 -2.42
N ILE A 110 -8.48 4.87 -2.53
CA ILE A 110 -7.57 4.24 -1.56
C ILE A 110 -7.74 4.86 -0.18
N ALA A 111 -7.80 6.20 -0.08
CA ALA A 111 -8.05 6.87 1.19
C ALA A 111 -9.37 6.43 1.83
N ALA A 112 -10.44 6.30 1.05
CA ALA A 112 -11.74 5.83 1.53
C ALA A 112 -11.70 4.36 2.02
N GLY A 113 -10.94 3.49 1.34
CA GLY A 113 -10.74 2.09 1.73
C GLY A 113 -9.89 1.93 2.99
N MET A 114 -8.80 2.68 3.09
CA MET A 114 -7.83 2.58 4.18
C MET A 114 -8.33 3.20 5.50
N ARG A 115 -9.19 4.23 5.41
CA ARG A 115 -9.70 4.98 6.57
C ARG A 115 -8.55 5.50 7.44
N ASN A 116 -8.60 5.25 8.74
CA ASN A 116 -7.59 5.69 9.72
C ASN A 116 -6.30 4.85 9.64
N THR A 117 -5.17 5.45 9.26
CA THR A 117 -3.89 4.73 9.13
C THR A 117 -2.83 5.14 10.17
N GLY A 118 -3.14 6.11 11.03
CA GLY A 118 -2.26 6.67 12.06
C GLY A 118 -2.93 7.83 12.76
#